data_AF-A0A564U622-F1
#
_entry.id   AF-A0A564U622-F1
#
_cell.length_a   1.000
_cell.length_b   1.000
_cell.length_c   1.000
_cell.angle_alpha   90.00
_cell.angle_beta   90.00
_cell.angle_gamma   90.00
#
_symmetry.space_group_name_H-M   'P 1'
#
loop_
_entity.id
_entity.type
_entity.pdbx_description
1 polymer ?
#
loop_
_entity_poly.entity_id
_entity_poly.type
_entity_poly.pdbx_seq_one_letter_code
_entity_poly.pdbx_strand_id
1 'polypeptide(L)'
;MSIAHDLDKFIKDSGDNVFIEAEGKPSRLKNFYAEYNEKYSPSINNSTNGIIVLGEDANKWGLELRLYLHQNPSFIQATRNKVYRCEYGYRINDVDVIRDMFNLGYRIGLN
;
A
#
# COMPACT_ATOMS: atom_id res chain seq x y z
N MET A 1 6.97 7.82 18.64
CA MET A 1 6.07 6.92 17.90
C MET A 1 6.23 7.22 16.43
N SER A 2 6.36 6.20 15.57
CA SER A 2 6.41 6.42 14.12
C SER A 2 4.98 6.54 13.58
N ILE A 3 4.81 7.27 12.48
CA ILE A 3 3.50 7.43 11.80
C ILE A 3 2.87 6.07 11.50
N ALA A 4 3.67 5.04 11.19
CA ALA A 4 3.20 3.68 10.95
C ALA A 4 2.57 3.03 12.21
N HIS A 5 3.13 3.26 13.39
CA HIS A 5 2.52 2.75 14.64
C HIS A 5 1.21 3.47 14.96
N ASP A 6 1.14 4.79 14.69
CA ASP A 6 -0.09 5.55 14.88
C ASP A 6 -1.18 5.08 13.89
N LEU A 7 -0.79 4.76 12.64
CA LEU A 7 -1.68 4.13 11.66
C LEU A 7 -2.13 2.74 12.09
N ASP A 8 -1.22 1.87 12.55
CA ASP A 8 -1.57 0.53 13.01
C ASP A 8 -2.60 0.58 14.14
N LYS A 9 -2.38 1.46 15.12
CA LYS A 9 -3.34 1.69 16.20
C LYS A 9 -4.67 2.21 15.67
N PHE A 10 -4.65 3.21 14.80
CA PHE A 10 -5.87 3.78 14.20
C PHE A 10 -6.70 2.73 13.46
N ILE A 11 -6.05 1.87 12.68
CA ILE A 11 -6.71 0.80 11.92
C ILE A 11 -7.33 -0.22 12.90
N LYS A 12 -6.57 -0.68 13.90
CA LYS A 12 -7.06 -1.62 14.92
C LYS A 12 -8.21 -1.07 15.75
N ASP A 13 -8.15 0.20 16.13
CA ASP A 13 -9.20 0.87 16.91
C ASP A 13 -10.50 1.03 16.10
N SER A 14 -10.40 1.18 14.76
CA SER A 14 -11.58 1.25 13.89
C SER A 14 -12.26 -0.11 13.67
N GLY A 15 -11.49 -1.20 13.69
CA GLY A 15 -11.97 -2.53 13.30
C GLY A 15 -12.23 -2.71 11.80
N ASP A 16 -11.94 -1.69 10.99
CA ASP A 16 -12.11 -1.72 9.55
C ASP A 16 -10.98 -2.48 8.86
N ASN A 17 -11.31 -3.12 7.73
CA ASN A 17 -10.29 -3.68 6.84
C ASN A 17 -9.59 -2.58 6.04
N VAL A 18 -8.37 -2.86 5.58
CA VAL A 18 -7.60 -1.92 4.76
C VAL A 18 -6.99 -2.63 3.56
N PHE A 19 -6.63 -1.86 2.54
CA PHE A 19 -6.05 -2.43 1.32
C PHE A 19 -4.75 -1.75 0.96
N ILE A 20 -3.72 -2.52 0.62
CA ILE A 20 -2.43 -1.99 0.18
C ILE A 20 -2.17 -2.39 -1.27
N GLU A 21 -1.79 -1.41 -2.08
CA GLU A 21 -1.38 -1.59 -3.47
C GLU A 21 0.05 -1.20 -3.73
N ALA A 22 0.63 -1.85 -4.72
CA ALA A 22 1.86 -1.45 -5.38
C ALA A 22 1.64 -1.33 -6.89
N GLU A 23 1.98 -0.17 -7.44
CA GLU A 23 1.84 0.13 -8.87
C GLU A 23 3.18 0.55 -9.47
N GLY A 24 3.56 -0.03 -10.60
CA GLY A 24 4.80 0.32 -11.26
C GLY A 24 5.01 -0.36 -12.60
N LYS A 25 6.12 -0.01 -13.25
CA LYS A 25 6.60 -0.72 -14.45
C LYS A 25 7.12 -2.12 -14.07
N PRO A 26 7.10 -3.10 -14.98
CA PRO A 26 7.58 -4.46 -14.72
C PRO A 26 9.01 -4.50 -14.16
N SER A 27 9.92 -3.69 -14.71
CA SER A 27 11.29 -3.55 -14.19
C SER A 27 11.36 -3.13 -12.72
N ARG A 28 10.54 -2.15 -12.30
CA ARG A 28 10.47 -1.67 -10.91
C ARG A 28 9.81 -2.68 -9.98
N LEU A 29 8.73 -3.29 -10.45
CA LEU A 29 8.00 -4.31 -9.69
C LEU A 29 8.84 -5.56 -9.47
N LYS A 30 9.67 -5.97 -10.43
CA LYS A 30 10.59 -7.10 -10.26
C LYS A 30 11.54 -6.90 -9.08
N ASN A 31 12.14 -5.72 -8.96
CA ASN A 31 13.01 -5.39 -7.83
C ASN A 31 12.22 -5.35 -6.51
N PHE A 32 11.03 -4.73 -6.55
CA PHE A 32 10.15 -4.68 -5.38
C PHE A 32 9.77 -6.09 -4.88
N TYR A 33 9.43 -7.02 -5.77
CA TYR A 33 9.10 -8.39 -5.36
C TYR A 33 10.31 -9.10 -4.75
N ALA A 34 11.51 -8.92 -5.32
CA ALA A 34 12.71 -9.53 -4.78
C ALA A 34 12.96 -9.06 -3.33
N GLU A 35 12.92 -7.74 -3.10
CA GLU A 35 13.09 -7.15 -1.76
C GLU A 35 11.97 -7.56 -0.79
N TYR A 36 10.71 -7.55 -1.26
CA TYR A 36 9.56 -7.89 -0.44
C TYR A 36 9.56 -9.37 -0.05
N ASN A 37 9.77 -10.27 -1.02
CA ASN A 37 9.68 -11.72 -0.81
C ASN A 37 10.86 -12.28 0.00
N GLU A 38 11.99 -11.57 0.06
CA GLU A 38 13.10 -11.91 0.95
C GLU A 38 12.75 -11.68 2.42
N LYS A 39 11.90 -10.67 2.71
CA LYS A 39 11.63 -10.20 4.08
C LYS A 39 10.26 -10.63 4.61
N TYR A 40 9.28 -10.76 3.73
CA TYR A 40 7.88 -10.88 4.09
C TYR A 40 7.22 -12.09 3.45
N SER A 41 6.27 -12.68 4.17
CA SER A 41 5.39 -13.74 3.71
C SER A 41 3.93 -13.30 3.83
N PRO A 42 3.04 -13.66 2.88
CA PRO A 42 3.28 -14.47 1.69
C PRO A 42 4.06 -13.71 0.61
N SER A 43 4.75 -14.46 -0.26
CA SER A 43 5.42 -13.88 -1.42
C SER A 43 4.41 -13.33 -2.45
N ILE A 44 4.81 -12.25 -3.13
CA ILE A 44 4.02 -11.53 -4.12
C ILE A 44 4.62 -11.65 -5.52
N ASN A 45 3.77 -11.52 -6.53
CA ASN A 45 4.12 -11.51 -7.95
C ASN A 45 3.08 -10.72 -8.77
N ASN A 46 3.18 -10.72 -10.10
CA ASN A 46 2.28 -9.98 -11.00
C ASN A 46 0.79 -10.37 -10.89
N SER A 47 0.46 -11.55 -10.35
CA SER A 47 -0.92 -12.01 -10.15
C SER A 47 -1.46 -11.75 -8.74
N THR A 48 -0.63 -11.24 -7.84
CA THR A 48 -1.05 -10.91 -6.47
C THR A 48 -2.07 -9.78 -6.48
N ASN A 49 -3.19 -9.97 -5.78
CA ASN A 49 -4.17 -8.91 -5.60
C ASN A 49 -3.53 -7.70 -4.91
N GLY A 50 -3.66 -6.52 -5.52
CA GLY A 50 -3.01 -5.28 -5.09
C GLY A 50 -1.75 -4.93 -5.87
N ILE A 51 -1.33 -5.76 -6.83
CA ILE A 51 -0.28 -5.41 -7.79
C ILE A 51 -0.89 -4.86 -9.07
N ILE A 52 -0.46 -3.66 -9.46
CA ILE A 52 -0.85 -3.02 -10.72
C ILE A 52 0.40 -2.89 -11.59
N VAL A 53 0.49 -3.73 -12.62
CA VAL A 53 1.57 -3.70 -13.62
C VAL A 53 1.20 -2.72 -14.71
N LEU A 54 2.00 -1.65 -14.86
CA LEU A 54 1.86 -0.71 -15.97
C LEU A 54 2.57 -1.21 -17.23
N GLY A 55 2.25 -0.63 -18.39
CA GLY A 55 3.05 -0.83 -19.59
C GLY A 55 4.48 -0.27 -19.41
N GLU A 56 5.46 -0.88 -20.09
CA GLU A 56 6.85 -0.40 -20.04
C GLU A 56 6.99 1.04 -20.56
N ASP A 57 6.16 1.45 -21.51
CA ASP A 57 6.13 2.80 -22.08
C ASP A 57 5.32 3.81 -21.25
N ALA A 58 4.78 3.41 -20.09
CA ALA A 58 4.05 4.34 -19.24
C ALA A 58 4.95 5.50 -18.79
N ASN A 59 4.43 6.72 -18.77
CA ASN A 59 5.16 7.89 -18.25
C ASN A 59 5.17 7.89 -16.71
N LYS A 60 5.92 6.94 -16.12
CA LYS A 60 6.08 6.76 -14.68
C LYS A 60 7.51 6.36 -14.34
N TRP A 61 8.06 6.96 -13.30
CA TRP A 61 9.47 6.84 -12.96
C TRP A 61 9.73 5.86 -11.80
N GLY A 62 8.78 5.75 -10.87
CA GLY A 62 8.93 5.01 -9.62
C GLY A 62 7.83 3.99 -9.34
N LEU A 63 8.06 3.21 -8.29
CA LEU A 63 7.04 2.40 -7.62
C LEU A 63 6.17 3.34 -6.79
N GLU A 64 4.86 3.22 -6.90
CA GLU A 64 3.92 3.87 -5.98
C GLU A 64 3.30 2.82 -5.06
N LEU A 65 3.28 3.12 -3.78
CA LEU A 65 2.51 2.36 -2.79
C LEU A 65 1.29 3.19 -2.37
N ARG A 66 0.14 2.52 -2.23
CA ARG A 66 -1.09 3.17 -1.79
C ARG A 66 -1.76 2.33 -0.71
N LEU A 67 -2.07 2.96 0.42
CA LEU A 67 -2.86 2.37 1.51
C LEU A 67 -4.25 2.99 1.48
N TYR A 68 -5.29 2.17 1.34
CA TYR A 68 -6.68 2.58 1.31
C TYR A 68 -7.35 2.35 2.67
N LEU A 69 -8.11 3.34 3.12
CA LEU A 69 -8.72 3.43 4.45
C LEU A 69 -10.19 3.84 4.32
N HIS A 70 -11.04 3.34 5.21
CA HIS A 70 -12.44 3.78 5.33
C HIS A 70 -12.56 5.15 6.00
N GLN A 71 -11.74 5.39 7.03
CA GLN A 71 -11.75 6.59 7.85
C GLN A 71 -10.53 7.47 7.57
N ASN A 72 -10.67 8.79 7.79
CA ASN A 72 -9.58 9.75 7.63
C ASN A 72 -8.72 9.81 8.90
N PRO A 73 -7.43 9.40 8.87
CA PRO A 73 -6.54 9.63 9.99
C PRO A 73 -6.21 11.13 10.10
N SER A 74 -6.36 11.72 11.28
CA SER A 74 -6.12 13.16 11.49
C SER A 74 -4.63 13.54 11.56
N PHE A 75 -3.74 12.56 11.71
CA PHE A 75 -2.32 12.73 11.99
C PHE A 75 -1.41 12.53 10.76
N ILE A 76 -1.98 12.17 9.61
CA ILE A 76 -1.26 12.06 8.33
C ILE A 76 -2.13 12.59 7.21
N GLN A 77 -1.52 13.21 6.19
CA GLN A 77 -2.24 13.67 5.02
C GLN A 77 -2.76 12.48 4.20
N ALA A 78 -4.06 12.22 4.29
CA ALA A 78 -4.76 11.31 3.40
C ALA A 78 -5.51 12.08 2.30
N THR A 79 -5.58 11.49 1.12
CA THR A 79 -6.35 11.99 -0.02
C THR A 79 -7.73 11.35 -0.01
N ARG A 80 -8.80 12.14 -0.16
CA ARG A 80 -10.14 11.57 -0.38
C ARG A 80 -10.17 10.73 -1.65
N ASN A 81 -10.68 9.52 -1.53
CA ASN A 81 -10.79 8.58 -2.63
C ASN A 81 -12.25 8.47 -3.08
N LYS A 82 -12.51 8.62 -4.39
CA LYS A 82 -13.87 8.68 -4.94
C LYS A 82 -14.09 7.84 -6.20
N VAL A 83 -13.02 7.39 -6.85
CA VAL A 83 -13.09 6.85 -8.21
C VAL A 83 -12.66 5.39 -8.22
N TYR A 84 -11.40 5.13 -7.90
CA TYR A 84 -10.85 3.78 -7.89
C TYR A 84 -10.89 3.21 -6.47
N ARG A 85 -11.36 1.96 -6.30
CA ARG A 85 -11.62 1.36 -4.98
C ARG A 85 -12.47 2.26 -4.07
N CYS A 86 -13.60 2.73 -4.60
CA CYS A 86 -14.46 3.69 -3.92
C CYS A 86 -15.12 3.15 -2.64
N GLU A 87 -15.02 1.85 -2.38
CA GLU A 87 -15.34 1.25 -1.08
C GLU A 87 -14.46 1.78 0.06
N TYR A 88 -13.26 2.32 -0.24
CA TYR A 88 -12.42 3.02 0.73
C TYR A 88 -12.49 4.53 0.52
N GLY A 89 -12.86 5.27 1.56
CA GLY A 89 -13.07 6.73 1.50
C GLY A 89 -11.79 7.56 1.39
N TYR A 90 -10.64 7.01 1.77
CA TYR A 90 -9.35 7.71 1.86
C TYR A 90 -8.20 6.85 1.36
N ARG A 91 -7.13 7.50 0.91
CA ARG A 91 -5.86 6.83 0.60
C ARG A 91 -4.65 7.62 1.07
N ILE A 92 -3.60 6.90 1.45
CA ILE A 92 -2.27 7.42 1.73
C ILE A 92 -1.34 6.96 0.62
N ASN A 93 -0.56 7.88 0.07
CA ASN A 93 0.37 7.65 -1.04
C ASN A 93 1.83 7.91 -0.59
N ASP A 94 2.21 7.35 0.55
CA ASP A 94 3.53 7.55 1.16
C ASP A 94 4.28 6.21 1.19
N VAL A 95 5.31 6.09 0.37
CA VAL A 95 6.06 4.84 0.18
C VAL A 95 6.80 4.43 1.45
N ASP A 96 7.35 5.37 2.19
CA ASP A 96 8.16 5.08 3.37
C ASP A 96 7.27 4.63 4.52
N VAL A 97 6.15 5.33 4.74
CA VAL A 97 5.15 4.93 5.74
C VAL A 97 4.58 3.55 5.43
N ILE A 98 4.22 3.27 4.18
CA ILE A 98 3.65 1.96 3.81
C ILE A 98 4.69 0.84 3.93
N ARG A 99 5.96 1.10 3.62
CA ARG A 99 7.05 0.13 3.89
C ARG A 99 7.19 -0.16 5.37
N ASP A 100 7.07 0.84 6.22
CA ASP A 100 7.06 0.64 7.68
C ASP A 100 5.86 -0.19 8.14
N MET A 101 4.69 -0.04 7.52
CA MET A 101 3.52 -0.89 7.81
C MET A 101 3.80 -2.37 7.53
N PHE A 102 4.63 -2.72 6.54
CA PHE A 102 5.01 -4.11 6.29
C PHE A 102 5.78 -4.73 7.47
N ASN A 103 6.61 -3.94 8.15
CA ASN A 103 7.31 -4.36 9.35
C ASN A 103 6.35 -4.61 10.54
N LEU A 104 5.17 -3.99 10.52
CA LEU A 104 4.10 -4.19 11.51
C LEU A 104 3.16 -5.35 11.17
N GLY A 105 3.38 -6.05 10.06
CA GLY A 105 2.63 -7.25 9.68
C GLY A 105 1.65 -7.06 8.52
N TYR A 106 1.44 -5.83 8.04
CA TYR A 106 0.58 -5.58 6.89
C TYR A 106 1.21 -6.10 5.59
N ARG A 107 0.40 -6.46 4.61
CA ARG A 107 0.83 -7.07 3.34
C ARG A 107 0.14 -6.41 2.16
N ILE A 108 0.71 -6.59 0.97
CA ILE A 108 0.02 -6.23 -0.28
C ILE A 108 -1.31 -6.99 -0.36
N GLY A 109 -2.36 -6.27 -0.76
CA GLY A 109 -3.72 -6.78 -0.81
C GLY A 109 -4.56 -6.37 0.40
N LEU A 110 -5.55 -7.20 0.72
CA LEU A 110 -6.48 -6.99 1.83
C LEU A 110 -5.83 -7.36 3.16
N ASN A 111 -6.01 -6.52 4.17
CA ASN A 111 -5.57 -6.72 5.55
C ASN A 111 -6.76 -6.58 6.51
#